data_AF-A0A538HPA0-F1
#
_entry.id   AF-A0A538HPA0-F1
#
_cell.length_a   1.000
_cell.length_b   1.000
_cell.length_c   1.000
_cell.angle_alpha   90.00
_cell.angle_beta   90.00
_cell.angle_gamma   90.00
#
_symmetry.space_group_name_H-M   'P 1'
#
loop_
_entity.id
_entity.type
_entity.pdbx_description
1 polymer ?
#
loop_
_entity_poly.entity_id
_entity_poly.type
_entity_poly.pdbx_seq_one_letter_code
_entity_poly.pdbx_strand_id
1 'polypeptide(L)'
;MLGKLFSFLFQRTTQEERVADYVVREHARGRPLGEILEDHYVVNRLQSPSQRARLLDRPEIIRAFAEHDVAAEKATGRPPLD
;
A
#
# COMPACT_ATOMS: atom_id res chain seq x y z
N MET A 1 -3.06 -28.56 10.42
CA MET A 1 -4.29 -27.97 9.83
C MET A 1 -4.47 -26.48 10.13
N LEU A 2 -3.43 -25.74 10.57
CA LEU A 2 -3.55 -24.31 10.90
C LEU A 2 -3.27 -23.37 9.72
N GLY A 3 -2.47 -23.79 8.72
CA GLY A 3 -2.14 -22.97 7.54
C GLY A 3 -3.31 -22.72 6.58
N LYS A 4 -4.35 -23.56 6.61
CA LYS A 4 -5.54 -23.40 5.74
C LYS A 4 -6.51 -22.32 6.24
N LEU A 5 -6.50 -21.98 7.52
CA LEU A 5 -7.40 -20.96 8.09
C LEU A 5 -7.02 -19.54 7.64
N PHE A 6 -5.76 -19.33 7.26
CA PHE A 6 -5.23 -18.04 6.80
C PHE A 6 -5.03 -17.95 5.28
N SER A 7 -5.15 -19.05 4.54
CA SER A 7 -5.02 -19.04 3.08
C SER A 7 -6.11 -18.19 2.40
N PHE A 8 -7.26 -18.00 3.05
CA PHE A 8 -8.33 -17.10 2.60
C PHE A 8 -8.03 -15.62 2.88
N LEU A 9 -7.17 -15.29 3.85
CA LEU A 9 -6.71 -13.91 4.09
C LEU A 9 -5.70 -13.46 3.03
N PHE A 10 -5.11 -14.41 2.29
CA PHE A 10 -4.26 -14.16 1.12
C PHE A 10 -4.98 -14.41 -0.22
N GLN A 11 -6.24 -14.87 -0.21
CA GLN A 11 -7.07 -14.88 -1.41
C GLN A 11 -7.48 -13.44 -1.71
N ARG A 12 -6.64 -12.79 -2.49
CA ARG A 12 -6.84 -11.43 -2.97
C ARG A 12 -8.12 -11.39 -3.77
N THR A 13 -8.98 -10.43 -3.47
CA THR A 13 -10.05 -10.11 -4.41
C THR A 13 -9.47 -9.29 -5.55
N THR A 14 -9.96 -9.48 -6.78
CA THR A 14 -9.58 -8.64 -7.94
C THR A 14 -9.81 -7.16 -7.67
N GLN A 15 -10.73 -6.83 -6.76
CA GLN A 15 -10.97 -5.47 -6.30
C GLN A 15 -9.80 -4.93 -5.48
N GLU A 16 -9.33 -5.67 -4.47
CA GLU A 16 -8.18 -5.29 -3.66
C GLU A 16 -6.92 -5.14 -4.53
N GLU A 17 -6.68 -6.03 -5.49
CA GLU A 17 -5.55 -5.93 -6.42
C GLU A 17 -5.56 -4.61 -7.19
N ARG A 18 -6.69 -4.23 -7.77
CA ARG A 18 -6.85 -2.95 -8.48
C ARG A 18 -6.61 -1.75 -7.58
N VAL A 19 -7.02 -1.83 -6.31
CA VAL A 19 -6.79 -0.75 -5.35
C VAL A 19 -5.31 -0.61 -5.02
N ALA A 20 -4.57 -1.70 -4.84
CA ALA A 20 -3.12 -1.59 -4.64
C ALA A 20 -2.40 -1.05 -5.87
N ASP A 21 -2.73 -1.53 -7.08
CA ASP A 21 -2.12 -1.02 -8.31
C ASP A 21 -2.38 0.48 -8.48
N TYR A 22 -3.58 0.94 -8.11
CA TYR A 22 -3.93 2.36 -8.08
C TYR A 22 -3.05 3.11 -7.08
N VAL A 23 -2.96 2.63 -5.84
CA VAL A 23 -2.20 3.29 -4.77
C VAL A 23 -0.71 3.39 -5.11
N VAL A 24 -0.10 2.30 -5.59
CA VAL A 24 1.32 2.30 -6.02
C VAL A 24 1.53 3.34 -7.12
N ARG A 25 0.63 3.41 -8.10
CA ARG A 25 0.75 4.33 -9.23
C ARG A 25 0.56 5.80 -8.84
N GLU A 26 -0.37 6.11 -7.95
CA GLU A 26 -0.57 7.46 -7.44
C GLU A 26 0.61 7.90 -6.55
N HIS A 27 1.10 6.99 -5.71
CA HIS A 27 2.26 7.25 -4.87
C HIS A 27 3.53 7.47 -5.68
N ALA A 28 3.75 6.69 -6.75
CA ALA A 28 4.86 6.90 -7.68
C ALA A 28 4.82 8.25 -8.40
N ARG A 29 3.68 8.98 -8.38
CA ARG A 29 3.56 10.36 -8.88
C ARG A 29 3.84 11.42 -7.81
N GLY A 30 4.26 11.01 -6.61
CA GLY A 30 4.59 11.89 -5.49
C GLY A 30 3.39 12.32 -4.64
N ARG A 31 2.21 11.69 -4.81
CA ARG A 31 1.07 11.96 -3.92
C ARG A 31 1.26 11.24 -2.57
N PRO A 32 0.97 11.89 -1.43
CA PRO A 32 1.12 11.27 -0.13
C PRO A 32 0.08 10.17 0.09
N LEU A 33 0.50 9.06 0.72
CA LEU A 33 -0.35 7.89 0.91
C LEU A 33 -1.66 8.19 1.63
N GLY A 34 -1.61 9.01 2.68
CA GLY A 34 -2.79 9.36 3.46
C GLY A 34 -3.89 9.94 2.59
N GLU A 35 -3.55 10.86 1.68
CA GLU A 35 -4.50 11.43 0.73
C GLU A 35 -5.02 10.39 -0.27
N ILE A 36 -4.15 9.50 -0.77
CA ILE A 36 -4.57 8.46 -1.71
C ILE A 36 -5.55 7.48 -1.05
N LEU A 37 -5.36 7.13 0.23
CA LEU A 37 -6.26 6.22 0.96
C LEU A 37 -7.66 6.81 1.19
N GLU A 38 -7.79 8.13 1.12
CA GLU A 38 -9.05 8.85 1.23
C GLU A 38 -9.75 9.06 -0.12
N ASP A 39 -9.07 8.76 -1.25
CA ASP A 39 -9.66 8.91 -2.57
C ASP A 39 -10.97 8.12 -2.68
N HIS A 40 -12.00 8.73 -3.30
CA HIS A 40 -13.28 8.09 -3.58
C HIS A 40 -13.12 6.72 -4.24
N TYR A 41 -12.08 6.55 -5.08
CA TYR A 41 -11.76 5.26 -5.66
C TYR A 41 -11.49 4.21 -4.58
N VAL A 42 -10.61 4.50 -3.61
CA VAL A 42 -10.21 3.57 -2.55
C VAL A 42 -11.37 3.30 -1.59
N VAL A 43 -12.00 4.33 -1.04
CA VAL A 43 -13.02 4.17 0.01
C VAL A 43 -14.27 3.44 -0.49
N ASN A 44 -14.64 3.61 -1.78
CA ASN A 44 -15.80 2.92 -2.36
C ASN A 44 -15.52 1.43 -2.62
N ARG A 45 -14.25 1.05 -2.85
CA ARG A 45 -13.84 -0.35 -3.05
C ARG A 45 -13.44 -1.03 -1.73
N LEU A 46 -12.92 -0.30 -0.76
CA LEU A 46 -12.51 -0.81 0.55
C LEU A 46 -13.34 -0.11 1.64
N GLN A 47 -14.59 -0.55 1.77
CA GLN A 47 -15.58 0.11 2.63
C GLN A 47 -15.21 -0.02 4.12
N SER A 48 -14.63 -1.16 4.52
CA SER A 48 -14.18 -1.35 5.89
C SER A 48 -12.84 -0.67 6.16
N PRO A 49 -12.69 0.07 7.28
CA PRO A 49 -11.38 0.54 7.75
C PRO A 49 -10.35 -0.59 7.88
N SER A 50 -10.78 -1.79 8.29
CA SER A 50 -9.90 -2.96 8.40
C SER A 50 -9.37 -3.45 7.05
N GLN A 51 -10.14 -3.32 5.97
CA GLN A 51 -9.69 -3.64 4.61
C GLN A 51 -8.63 -2.65 4.13
N ARG A 52 -8.82 -1.36 4.42
CA ARG A 52 -7.82 -0.33 4.11
C ARG A 52 -6.54 -0.52 4.92
N ALA A 53 -6.65 -0.86 6.20
CA ALA A 53 -5.48 -1.15 7.03
C ALA A 53 -4.66 -2.32 6.48
N ARG A 54 -5.32 -3.43 6.08
CA ARG A 54 -4.64 -4.59 5.47
C ARG A 54 -3.95 -4.28 4.14
N LEU A 55 -4.31 -3.18 3.47
CA LEU A 55 -3.60 -2.74 2.26
C LEU A 55 -2.15 -2.35 2.58
N LEU A 56 -1.90 -1.80 3.78
CA LEU A 56 -0.56 -1.39 4.24
C LEU A 56 0.37 -2.58 4.49
N ASP A 57 -0.20 -3.77 4.76
CA ASP A 57 0.56 -5.00 4.97
C ASP A 57 1.00 -5.65 3.65
N ARG A 58 0.61 -5.09 2.49
CA ARG A 58 0.89 -5.71 1.19
C ARG A 58 2.34 -5.46 0.76
N PRO A 59 3.07 -6.50 0.32
CA PRO A 59 4.48 -6.36 -0.05
C PRO A 59 4.75 -5.30 -1.13
N GLU A 60 3.88 -5.18 -2.13
CA GLU A 60 3.98 -4.17 -3.20
C GLU A 60 3.75 -2.75 -2.71
N ILE A 61 2.88 -2.57 -1.71
CA ILE A 61 2.64 -1.29 -1.06
C ILE A 61 3.87 -0.94 -0.24
N ILE A 62 4.31 -1.83 0.66
CA ILE A 62 5.53 -1.66 1.46
C ILE A 62 6.74 -1.32 0.59
N ARG A 63 6.95 -2.05 -0.52
CA ARG A 63 8.05 -1.77 -1.47
C ARG A 63 7.94 -0.39 -2.11
N ALA A 64 6.74 0.00 -2.57
CA ALA A 64 6.53 1.32 -3.18
C ALA A 64 6.82 2.47 -2.19
N PHE A 65 6.57 2.27 -0.89
CA PHE A 65 6.97 3.21 0.16
C PHE A 65 8.47 3.26 0.37
N ALA A 66 9.08 2.10 0.57
CA ALA A 66 10.51 2.01 0.82
C ALA A 66 11.34 2.63 -0.32
N GLU A 67 10.95 2.40 -1.57
CA GLU A 67 11.63 2.96 -2.74
C GLU A 67 11.57 4.50 -2.78
N HIS A 68 10.41 5.07 -2.46
CA HIS A 68 10.23 6.52 -2.45
C HIS A 68 10.97 7.19 -1.30
N ASP A 69 10.89 6.65 -0.08
CA ASP A 69 11.57 7.23 1.09
C ASP A 69 13.09 7.17 0.93
N VAL A 70 13.62 6.06 0.40
CA VAL A 70 15.04 5.94 0.06
C VAL A 70 15.43 6.90 -1.06
N ALA A 71 14.59 7.11 -2.07
CA ALA A 71 14.85 8.08 -3.13
C ALA A 71 14.84 9.53 -2.59
N ALA A 72 13.91 9.86 -1.69
CA ALA A 72 13.79 11.16 -1.05
C ALA A 72 14.99 11.45 -0.12
N GLU A 73 15.41 10.47 0.69
CA GLU A 73 16.62 10.54 1.53
C GLU A 73 17.89 10.75 0.68
N LYS A 74 18.07 9.96 -0.39
CA LYS A 74 19.20 10.12 -1.32
C LYS A 74 19.20 11.49 -1.99
N ALA A 75 18.03 12.03 -2.33
CA ALA A 75 17.89 13.36 -2.91
C ALA A 75 18.18 14.49 -1.90
N THR A 76 17.94 14.27 -0.61
CA THR A 76 18.22 15.24 0.46
C THR A 76 19.64 15.16 1.02
N GLY A 77 20.41 14.12 0.68
CA GLY A 77 21.82 13.99 1.05
C GLY A 77 22.06 13.66 2.52
N ARG A 78 21.02 13.25 3.25
CA ARG A 78 21.12 12.77 4.63
C ARG A 78 21.56 11.30 4.60
N PRO A 79 22.54 10.89 5.42
CA PRO A 79 22.92 9.48 5.51
C PRO A 79 21.75 8.68 6.11
N PRO A 80 21.52 7.43 5.64
CA PRO A 80 20.48 6.58 6.20
C PRO A 80 20.71 6.38 7.70
N LEU A 81 19.63 6.35 8.47
CA LEU A 81 19.68 6.13 9.92
C LEU A 81 20.21 4.71 10.19
N ASP A 82 21.34 4.64 10.90
CA ASP A 82 22.01 3.40 11.37
C ASP A 82 21.19 2.65 12.44
#